data_AF-A0A831UMR9-F1
#
_entry.id   AF-A0A831UMR9-F1
#
_cell.length_a   1.000
_cell.length_b   1.000
_cell.length_c   1.000
_cell.angle_alpha   90.00
_cell.angle_beta   90.00
_cell.angle_gamma   90.00
#
_symmetry.space_group_name_H-M   'P 1'
#
loop_
_entity.id
_entity.type
_entity.pdbx_description
1 polymer ?
#
loop_
_entity_poly.entity_id
_entity_poly.type
_entity_poly.pdbx_seq_one_letter_code
_entity_poly.pdbx_strand_id
1 'polypeptide(L)'
;PNGGETWHIGATETITWTADIDTIGPDVRLGLHRGGAFLGWIHRRTENDGTYNWLVPDSLAPSSNYRIRVQSFTDNALRDYSDAGFDIAPAP
;
A
#
# COMPACT_ATOMS: atom_id res chain seq x y z
N PRO A 1 5.81 -1.22 -2.96
CA PRO A 1 5.85 -1.42 -4.43
C PRO A 1 6.66 -0.29 -5.04
N ASN A 2 7.56 -0.63 -5.97
CA ASN A 2 8.43 0.36 -6.59
C ASN A 2 7.74 1.11 -7.73
N GLY A 3 6.52 0.68 -8.09
CA GLY A 3 5.68 1.26 -9.13
C GLY A 3 6.02 0.77 -10.53
N GLY A 4 5.07 0.92 -11.46
CA GLY A 4 5.10 0.34 -12.80
C GLY A 4 4.62 -1.12 -12.88
N GLU A 5 4.21 -1.71 -11.76
CA GLU A 5 3.65 -3.06 -11.68
C GLU A 5 2.17 -3.08 -12.10
N THR A 6 1.70 -4.21 -12.62
CA THR A 6 0.27 -4.47 -12.84
C THR A 6 -0.19 -5.55 -11.87
N TRP A 7 -1.09 -5.19 -10.98
CA TRP A 7 -1.71 -6.11 -10.02
C TRP A 7 -3.10 -6.50 -10.50
N HIS A 8 -3.50 -7.73 -10.20
CA HIS A 8 -4.76 -8.27 -10.67
C HIS A 8 -5.76 -8.37 -9.52
N ILE A 9 -7.00 -7.99 -9.79
CA ILE A 9 -8.11 -8.20 -8.87
C ILE A 9 -8.20 -9.69 -8.48
N GLY A 10 -8.38 -9.98 -7.20
CA GLY A 10 -8.45 -11.33 -6.66
C GLY A 10 -7.09 -12.01 -6.46
N ALA A 11 -5.99 -11.41 -6.93
CA ALA A 11 -4.64 -11.89 -6.66
C ALA A 11 -4.12 -11.40 -5.29
N THR A 12 -3.20 -12.16 -4.70
CA THR A 12 -2.44 -11.73 -3.53
C THR A 12 -1.10 -11.17 -3.98
N GLU A 13 -0.88 -9.90 -3.70
CA GLU A 13 0.32 -9.16 -4.06
C GLU A 13 1.10 -8.79 -2.81
N THR A 14 2.42 -8.90 -2.86
CA THR A 14 3.28 -8.58 -1.71
C THR A 14 3.70 -7.11 -1.77
N ILE A 15 3.26 -6.35 -0.77
CA ILE A 15 3.67 -4.96 -0.54
C ILE A 15 4.94 -4.99 0.30
N THR A 16 6.04 -4.45 -0.23
CA THR A 16 7.29 -4.27 0.52
C THR A 16 7.57 -2.79 0.80
N TRP A 17 8.22 -2.51 1.93
CA TRP A 17 8.72 -1.19 2.31
C TRP A 17 9.97 -1.29 3.19
N THR A 18 10.73 -0.20 3.27
CA THR A 18 11.88 -0.08 4.17
C THR A 18 11.59 1.00 5.19
N ALA A 19 11.55 0.64 6.47
CA ALA A 19 11.29 1.58 7.56
C ALA A 19 12.06 1.15 8.81
N ASP A 20 12.70 2.11 9.48
CA ASP A 20 13.38 1.88 10.74
C ASP A 20 12.36 1.81 11.88
N ILE A 21 12.35 0.70 12.62
CA ILE A 21 11.46 0.46 13.75
C ILE A 21 11.68 1.47 14.88
N ASP A 22 12.92 1.93 15.08
CA ASP A 22 13.27 2.88 16.15
C ASP A 22 12.73 4.29 15.86
N THR A 23 12.52 4.61 14.58
CA THR A 23 12.01 5.92 14.14
C THR A 23 10.50 5.90 13.91
N ILE A 24 9.99 4.88 13.21
CA ILE A 24 8.58 4.80 12.77
C ILE A 24 7.70 4.12 13.82
N GLY A 25 8.30 3.31 14.69
CA GLY A 25 7.61 2.47 15.65
C GLY A 25 7.37 1.04 15.15
N PRO A 26 6.85 0.16 16.03
CA PRO A 26 6.66 -1.27 15.75
C PRO A 26 5.50 -1.56 14.80
N ASP A 27 4.64 -0.57 14.53
CA ASP A 27 3.41 -0.74 13.78
C ASP A 27 3.25 0.34 12.72
N VAL A 28 2.73 -0.04 11.55
CA VAL A 28 2.38 0.86 10.45
C VAL A 28 0.96 0.64 9.94
N ARG A 29 0.47 1.62 9.17
CA ARG A 29 -0.79 1.59 8.44
C ARG A 29 -0.51 1.63 6.95
N LEU A 30 -1.23 0.82 6.20
CA LEU A 30 -1.14 0.74 4.74
C LEU A 30 -2.39 1.36 4.13
N GLY A 31 -2.22 2.47 3.42
CA GLY A 31 -3.28 3.19 2.72
C GLY A 31 -3.18 3.00 1.20
N LEU A 32 -4.33 3.01 0.53
CA LEU A 32 -4.43 3.00 -0.92
C LEU A 32 -4.86 4.39 -1.40
N HIS A 33 -4.11 4.91 -2.36
CA HIS A 33 -4.42 6.14 -3.07
C HIS A 33 -4.58 5.85 -4.56
N ARG A 34 -5.33 6.69 -5.27
CA ARG A 34 -5.35 6.76 -6.73
C ARG A 34 -5.18 8.19 -7.17
N GLY A 35 -4.09 8.48 -7.89
CA GLY A 35 -3.64 9.85 -8.11
C GLY A 35 -3.42 10.57 -6.77
N GLY A 36 -4.10 11.71 -6.57
CA GLY A 36 -4.07 12.45 -5.30
C GLY A 36 -5.13 12.03 -4.27
N ALA A 37 -6.10 11.18 -4.64
CA ALA A 37 -7.24 10.85 -3.79
C ALA A 37 -6.94 9.64 -2.89
N PHE A 38 -7.27 9.75 -1.60
CA PHE A 38 -7.25 8.62 -0.68
C PHE A 38 -8.50 7.76 -0.90
N LEU A 39 -8.31 6.47 -1.16
CA LEU A 39 -9.42 5.53 -1.37
C LEU A 39 -9.80 4.79 -0.10
N GLY A 40 -8.80 4.43 0.72
CA GLY A 40 -9.06 3.69 1.95
C GLY A 40 -7.82 3.06 2.54
N TRP A 41 -8.01 2.42 3.69
CA TRP A 41 -6.96 1.65 4.35
C TRP A 41 -6.98 0.20 3.84
N ILE A 42 -5.84 -0.27 3.35
CA ILE A 42 -5.57 -1.68 3.09
C ILE A 42 -5.48 -2.41 4.44
N HIS A 43 -4.68 -1.85 5.35
CA HIS A 43 -4.56 -2.37 6.70
C HIS A 43 -4.35 -1.23 7.69
N ARG A 44 -5.08 -1.27 8.81
CA ARG A 44 -5.06 -0.17 9.80
C ARG A 44 -3.95 -0.30 10.84
N ARG A 45 -3.34 -1.48 10.96
CA ARG A 45 -2.23 -1.77 11.86
C ARG A 45 -1.57 -3.09 11.47
N THR A 46 -0.39 -3.05 10.89
CA THR A 46 0.48 -4.22 10.65
C THR A 46 1.80 -3.98 11.35
N GLU A 47 2.50 -5.05 11.70
CA GLU A 47 3.87 -4.98 12.18
C GLU A 47 4.76 -4.27 11.14
N ASN A 48 5.72 -3.48 11.61
CA ASN A 48 6.70 -2.82 10.77
C ASN A 48 7.84 -3.78 10.40
N ASP A 49 7.51 -4.92 9.80
CA ASP A 49 8.41 -5.99 9.38
C ASP A 49 8.90 -5.86 7.93
N GLY A 50 8.46 -4.79 7.24
CA GLY A 50 8.85 -4.45 5.87
C GLY A 50 8.03 -5.15 4.78
N THR A 51 7.03 -5.95 5.13
CA THR A 51 6.24 -6.69 4.14
C THR A 51 4.79 -6.91 4.54
N TYR A 52 3.89 -6.93 3.55
CA TYR A 52 2.48 -7.25 3.77
C TYR A 52 1.87 -7.89 2.54
N ASN A 53 1.26 -9.07 2.72
CA ASN A 53 0.52 -9.74 1.65
C ASN A 53 -0.89 -9.14 1.55
N TRP A 54 -1.16 -8.47 0.45
CA TRP A 54 -2.43 -7.83 0.18
C TRP A 54 -3.24 -8.61 -0.84
N LEU A 55 -4.43 -9.08 -0.44
CA LEU A 55 -5.44 -9.57 -1.38
C LEU A 55 -6.14 -8.38 -2.04
N VAL A 56 -5.94 -8.19 -3.35
CA VAL A 56 -6.53 -7.10 -4.11
C VAL A 56 -8.06 -7.30 -4.18
N PRO A 57 -8.87 -6.42 -3.56
CA PRO A 57 -10.31 -6.65 -3.47
C PRO A 57 -11.03 -6.50 -4.81
N ASP A 58 -12.04 -7.35 -5.04
CA ASP A 58 -12.92 -7.31 -6.22
C ASP A 58 -13.73 -6.01 -6.36
N SER A 59 -13.85 -5.24 -5.27
CA SER A 59 -14.51 -3.94 -5.27
C SER A 59 -13.67 -2.81 -5.86
N LEU A 60 -12.38 -3.03 -6.12
CA LEU A 60 -11.54 -2.00 -6.73
C LEU A 60 -11.81 -1.88 -8.22
N ALA A 61 -11.90 -0.64 -8.70
CA ALA A 61 -12.06 -0.38 -10.13
C ALA A 61 -10.70 -0.54 -10.84
N PRO A 62 -10.63 -1.30 -11.95
CA PRO A 62 -9.44 -1.32 -12.79
C PRO A 62 -9.05 0.09 -13.22
N SER A 63 -7.80 0.47 -12.97
CA SER A 63 -7.30 1.81 -13.24
C SER A 63 -5.79 1.87 -13.10
N SER A 64 -5.20 2.95 -13.60
CA SER A 64 -3.79 3.29 -13.40
C SER A 64 -3.58 4.28 -12.27
N ASN A 65 -2.32 4.48 -11.88
CA ASN A 65 -1.89 5.45 -10.87
C ASN A 65 -2.36 5.16 -9.44
N TYR A 66 -2.52 3.89 -9.09
CA TYR A 66 -2.64 3.50 -7.69
C TYR A 66 -1.31 3.70 -6.98
N ARG A 67 -1.34 4.12 -5.72
CA ARG A 67 -0.14 4.27 -4.87
C ARG A 67 -0.41 3.71 -3.50
N ILE A 68 0.61 3.07 -2.93
CA ILE A 68 0.58 2.62 -1.55
C ILE A 68 1.14 3.74 -0.67
N ARG A 69 0.46 4.02 0.43
CA ARG A 69 0.97 4.86 1.51
C ARG A 69 1.33 3.97 2.69
N VAL A 70 2.56 4.09 3.20
CA VAL A 70 2.97 3.52 4.47
C VAL A 70 3.01 4.66 5.49
N GLN A 71 2.42 4.49 6.66
CA GLN A 71 2.37 5.51 7.71
C GLN A 71 2.59 4.89 9.08
N SER A 72 3.34 5.53 9.97
CA SER A 72 3.45 5.10 11.37
C SER A 72 2.07 5.01 12.03
N PHE A 73 1.86 3.98 12.83
CA PHE A 73 0.62 3.85 13.60
C PHE A 73 0.51 4.93 14.70
N THR A 74 1.64 5.34 15.29
CA THR A 74 1.69 6.27 16.42
C THR A 74 1.92 7.71 16.00
N ASP A 75 2.58 7.97 14.87
CA ASP A 75 2.83 9.33 14.35
C ASP A 75 2.38 9.50 12.90
N ASN A 76 1.27 10.21 12.70
CA ASN A 76 0.70 10.41 11.37
C ASN A 76 1.56 11.30 10.45
N ALA A 77 2.52 12.05 10.98
CA ALA A 77 3.45 12.86 10.19
C ALA A 77 4.51 11.99 9.50
N LEU A 78 4.83 10.83 10.09
CA LEU A 78 5.75 9.84 9.54
C LEU A 78 5.01 8.97 8.53
N ARG A 79 5.08 9.35 7.26
CA ARG A 79 4.47 8.61 6.16
C ARG A 79 5.27 8.76 4.89
N ASP A 80 5.17 7.75 4.05
CA ASP A 80 5.75 7.73 2.73
C ASP A 80 4.79 7.11 1.71
N TYR A 81 5.02 7.40 0.43
CA TYR A 81 4.24 6.89 -0.70
C TYR A 81 5.16 6.12 -1.64
N SER A 82 4.63 5.10 -2.32
CA SER A 82 5.38 4.42 -3.38
C SER A 82 5.92 5.41 -4.43
N ASP A 83 7.17 5.23 -4.83
CA ASP A 83 7.89 6.14 -5.74
C ASP A 83 7.11 6.40 -7.04
N ALA A 84 6.62 5.33 -7.67
CA ALA A 84 5.73 5.39 -8.81
C ALA A 84 4.34 4.78 -8.50
N GLY A 85 3.39 5.10 -9.37
CA GLY A 85 2.09 4.45 -9.36
C GLY A 85 2.15 3.04 -9.96
N PHE A 86 1.19 2.20 -9.61
CA PHE A 86 0.97 0.89 -10.21
C PHE A 86 -0.45 0.81 -10.80
N ASP A 87 -0.68 -0.18 -11.63
CA ASP A 87 -1.95 -0.42 -12.30
C ASP A 87 -2.68 -1.57 -11.61
N ILE A 88 -4.02 -1.45 -11.52
CA ILE A 88 -4.89 -2.56 -11.15
C ILE A 88 -5.69 -2.96 -12.38
N ALA A 89 -5.58 -4.23 -12.76
CA ALA A 89 -6.28 -4.84 -13.89
C ALA A 89 -7.37 -5.80 -13.38
N PRO A 90 -8.35 -6.16 -14.23
CA PRO A 90 -9.29 -7.25 -13.94
C PRO A 90 -8.56 -8.56 -13.59
N ALA A 91 -9.28 -9.47 -12.93
CA ALA A 91 -8.77 -10.84 -12.72
C ALA A 91 -8.39 -11.47 -14.08
N PRO A 92 -7.35 -12.34 -14.13
CA PRO A 92 -6.93 -13.04 -15.35
C PRO A 92 -8.03 -13.92 -15.97
#